data_AF-A0A7K3DHZ0-F1
#
_entry.id   AF-A0A7K3DHZ0-F1
#
_cell.length_a   1.000
_cell.length_b   1.000
_cell.length_c   1.000
_cell.angle_alpha   90.00
_cell.angle_beta   90.00
_cell.angle_gamma   90.00
#
_symmetry.space_group_name_H-M   'P 1'
#
loop_
_entity.id
_entity.type
_entity.pdbx_description
1 polymer ?
#
loop_
_entity_poly.entity_id
_entity_poly.type
_entity_poly.pdbx_seq_one_letter_code
_entity_poly.pdbx_strand_id
1 'polypeptide(L)'
;LRPRAPRPAVRPEGELSFDWAAVAEVRAQLDRPDPAWARSLGDITAETLAVAGGPGSHVPQADIAALADRVPRARLVTVPAGHLVHRTSPRAFLDVVLPFLRRGAAGCVAPDPSG
;
A
#
# COMPACT_ATOMS: atom_id res chain seq x y z
N LEU A 1 0.93 -10.18 -7.03
CA LEU A 1 -0.08 -10.27 -5.94
C LEU A 1 -0.55 -11.72 -5.87
N ARG A 2 -0.54 -12.35 -4.69
CA ARG A 2 -0.99 -13.74 -4.55
C ARG A 2 -2.51 -13.79 -4.46
N PRO A 3 -3.18 -14.76 -5.11
CA PRO A 3 -4.62 -14.99 -4.88
C PRO A 3 -4.88 -15.32 -3.41
N ARG A 4 -5.93 -14.71 -2.85
CA ARG A 4 -6.43 -15.07 -1.52
C ARG A 4 -7.42 -16.23 -1.65
N ALA A 5 -7.51 -17.08 -0.62
CA ALA A 5 -8.60 -18.05 -0.53
C ALA A 5 -9.96 -17.29 -0.55
N PRO A 6 -10.85 -17.57 -1.53
CA PRO A 6 -12.10 -16.84 -1.65
C PRO A 6 -12.94 -16.99 -0.39
N ARG A 7 -13.44 -15.87 0.14
CA ARG A 7 -14.40 -15.87 1.25
C ARG A 7 -15.61 -15.07 0.81
N PRO A 8 -16.76 -15.74 0.52
CA PRO A 8 -17.98 -15.06 0.13
C PRO A 8 -18.31 -13.95 1.12
N ALA A 9 -18.51 -12.74 0.60
CA ALA A 9 -19.00 -11.63 1.40
C ALA A 9 -20.47 -11.91 1.75
N VAL A 10 -20.81 -11.96 3.04
CA VAL A 10 -22.21 -12.02 3.46
C VAL A 10 -22.67 -10.60 3.74
N ARG A 11 -23.76 -10.17 3.09
CA ARG A 11 -24.35 -8.84 3.34
C ARG A 11 -24.82 -8.78 4.78
N PRO A 12 -24.38 -7.79 5.58
CA PRO A 12 -24.95 -7.58 6.90
C PRO A 12 -26.44 -7.28 6.83
N GLU A 13 -27.16 -7.66 7.87
CA GLU A 13 -28.57 -7.31 8.02
C GLU A 13 -28.72 -5.79 8.26
N GLY A 14 -29.88 -5.25 7.91
CA GLY A 14 -30.23 -3.85 8.14
C GLY A 14 -29.81 -2.88 7.02
N GLU A 15 -29.99 -1.60 7.34
CA GLU A 15 -29.62 -0.46 6.50
C GLU A 15 -28.10 -0.21 6.62
N LEU A 16 -27.45 -0.01 5.47
CA LEU A 16 -26.01 0.18 5.40
C LEU A 16 -25.71 1.63 5.03
N SER A 17 -24.71 2.23 5.67
CA SER A 17 -24.22 3.57 5.35
C SER A 17 -23.32 3.61 4.10
N PHE A 18 -23.19 2.48 3.40
CA PHE A 18 -22.34 2.31 2.23
C PHE A 18 -22.99 1.34 1.24
N ASP A 19 -22.58 1.44 -0.03
CA ASP A 19 -23.06 0.56 -1.09
C ASP A 19 -22.48 -0.85 -0.94
N TRP A 20 -23.36 -1.83 -0.69
CA TRP A 20 -22.97 -3.23 -0.59
C TRP A 20 -22.50 -3.82 -1.93
N ALA A 21 -23.05 -3.36 -3.05
CA ALA A 21 -22.65 -3.86 -4.37
C ALA A 21 -21.17 -3.57 -4.63
N ALA A 22 -20.69 -2.39 -4.25
CA ALA A 22 -19.27 -2.03 -4.31
C ALA A 22 -18.38 -2.96 -3.46
N VAL A 23 -18.84 -3.37 -2.27
CA VAL A 23 -18.09 -4.31 -1.42
C VAL A 23 -17.99 -5.70 -2.05
N ALA A 24 -19.08 -6.20 -2.62
CA ALA A 24 -19.10 -7.50 -3.29
C ALA A 24 -18.15 -7.51 -4.51
N GLU A 25 -18.19 -6.46 -5.32
CA GLU A 25 -17.34 -6.30 -6.50
C GLU A 25 -15.85 -6.23 -6.13
N VAL A 26 -15.48 -5.34 -5.20
CA VAL A 26 -14.09 -5.22 -4.74
C VAL A 26 -13.57 -6.54 -4.18
N ARG A 27 -14.40 -7.28 -3.43
CA ARG A 27 -13.99 -8.59 -2.89
C ARG A 27 -13.75 -9.63 -3.97
N ALA A 28 -14.56 -9.67 -5.03
CA ALA A 28 -14.34 -10.58 -6.14
C ALA A 28 -12.99 -10.33 -6.81
N GLN A 29 -12.62 -9.07 -7.00
CA GLN A 29 -11.31 -8.69 -7.57
C GLN A 29 -10.15 -8.99 -6.61
N LEU A 30 -10.31 -8.83 -5.30
CA LEU A 30 -9.28 -9.20 -4.32
C LEU A 30 -9.07 -10.71 -4.22
N ASP A 31 -10.13 -11.50 -4.38
CA ASP A 31 -10.03 -12.97 -4.36
C ASP A 31 -9.42 -13.50 -5.66
N ARG A 32 -9.67 -12.84 -6.80
CA ARG A 32 -9.08 -13.15 -8.12
C ARG A 32 -8.43 -11.90 -8.73
N PRO A 33 -7.26 -11.48 -8.21
CA PRO A 33 -6.61 -10.27 -8.69
C PRO A 33 -6.14 -10.44 -10.14
N ASP A 34 -6.38 -9.42 -10.97
CA ASP A 34 -5.85 -9.38 -12.32
C ASP A 34 -4.32 -9.45 -12.28
N PRO A 35 -3.68 -10.44 -12.94
CA PRO A 35 -2.23 -10.52 -13.04
C PRO A 35 -1.57 -9.24 -13.57
N ALA A 36 -2.29 -8.43 -14.36
CA ALA A 36 -1.85 -7.13 -14.83
C ALA A 36 -1.49 -6.18 -13.68
N TRP A 37 -2.22 -6.21 -12.56
CA TRP A 37 -1.92 -5.35 -11.40
C TRP A 37 -0.52 -5.60 -10.85
N ALA A 38 -0.08 -6.86 -10.82
CA ALA A 38 1.26 -7.19 -10.37
C ALA A 38 2.34 -6.75 -11.37
N ARG A 39 2.03 -6.76 -12.67
CA ARG A 39 2.94 -6.26 -13.72
C ARG A 39 3.06 -4.74 -13.67
N SER A 40 1.95 -4.04 -13.49
CA SER A 40 1.89 -2.57 -13.47
C SER A 40 2.66 -1.94 -12.30
N LEU A 41 3.03 -2.71 -11.27
CA LEU A 41 3.97 -2.24 -10.25
C LEU A 41 5.34 -1.86 -10.86
N GLY A 42 5.76 -2.55 -11.93
CA GLY A 42 6.99 -2.24 -12.66
C GLY A 42 6.93 -0.92 -13.44
N ASP A 43 5.72 -0.45 -13.76
CA ASP A 43 5.49 0.79 -14.49
C ASP A 43 5.50 2.02 -13.55
N ILE A 44 5.55 1.80 -12.23
CA ILE A 44 5.62 2.89 -11.26
C ILE A 44 6.96 3.58 -11.40
N THR A 45 6.92 4.77 -12.02
CA THR A 45 8.11 5.60 -12.15
C THR A 45 8.40 6.33 -10.85
N ALA A 46 7.42 6.75 -10.05
CA ALA A 46 7.67 7.56 -8.85
C ALA A 46 8.54 6.87 -7.77
N GLU A 47 9.33 7.65 -7.02
CA GLU A 47 9.93 7.18 -5.76
C GLU A 47 8.83 6.61 -4.86
N THR A 48 9.07 5.41 -4.31
CA THR A 48 8.05 4.70 -3.53
C THR A 48 8.60 4.30 -2.18
N LEU A 49 7.80 4.47 -1.13
CA LEU A 49 8.11 3.99 0.21
C LEU A 49 7.02 3.02 0.64
N ALA A 50 7.39 1.75 0.84
CA ALA A 50 6.55 0.75 1.48
C ALA A 50 6.87 0.68 2.98
N VAL A 51 5.86 0.87 3.83
CA VAL A 51 6.00 0.77 5.29
C VAL A 51 5.28 -0.49 5.78
N ALA A 52 6.03 -1.43 6.32
CA ALA A 52 5.54 -2.73 6.80
C ALA A 52 5.43 -2.77 8.32
N GLY A 53 4.46 -3.54 8.81
CA GLY A 53 4.10 -3.64 10.23
C GLY A 53 4.85 -4.68 11.05
N GLY A 54 5.74 -5.44 10.42
CA GLY A 54 6.43 -6.57 11.05
C GLY A 54 5.50 -7.77 11.35
N PRO A 55 6.01 -8.77 12.08
CA PRO A 55 5.30 -10.03 12.35
C PRO A 55 3.97 -9.89 13.10
N GLY A 56 3.75 -8.77 13.80
CA GLY A 56 2.47 -8.48 14.47
C GLY A 56 1.33 -8.07 13.51
N SER A 57 1.61 -7.97 12.21
CA SER A 57 0.60 -7.68 11.19
C SER A 57 -0.03 -8.97 10.67
N HIS A 58 -1.33 -8.97 10.42
CA HIS A 58 -2.00 -10.07 9.71
C HIS A 58 -1.65 -10.09 8.20
N VAL A 59 -0.98 -9.05 7.69
CA VAL A 59 -0.49 -9.02 6.32
C VAL A 59 0.87 -9.74 6.26
N PRO A 60 1.05 -10.74 5.38
CA PRO A 60 2.33 -11.41 5.24
C PRO A 60 3.44 -10.45 4.83
N GLN A 61 4.53 -10.40 5.61
CA GLN A 61 5.62 -9.46 5.34
C GLN A 61 6.36 -9.78 4.03
N ALA A 62 6.41 -11.06 3.64
CA ALA A 62 6.95 -11.50 2.37
C ALA A 62 6.17 -10.95 1.16
N ASP A 63 4.86 -10.73 1.30
CA ASP A 63 4.05 -10.15 0.22
C ASP A 63 4.32 -8.64 0.06
N ILE A 64 4.58 -7.93 1.16
CA ILE A 64 4.99 -6.52 1.12
C ILE A 64 6.39 -6.40 0.50
N ALA A 65 7.32 -7.28 0.88
CA ALA A 65 8.65 -7.35 0.26
C ALA A 65 8.57 -7.62 -1.24
N ALA A 66 7.81 -8.63 -1.65
CA ALA A 66 7.63 -8.93 -3.06
C ALA A 66 6.90 -7.83 -3.86
N LEU A 67 6.11 -6.97 -3.20
CA LEU A 67 5.56 -5.77 -3.81
C LEU A 67 6.65 -4.72 -4.01
N ALA A 68 7.43 -4.43 -2.96
CA ALA A 68 8.53 -3.46 -3.03
C ALA A 68 9.57 -3.85 -4.09
N ASP A 69 9.94 -5.13 -4.18
CA ASP A 69 10.91 -5.64 -5.16
C ASP A 69 10.46 -5.44 -6.63
N ARG A 70 9.16 -5.30 -6.88
CA ARG A 70 8.61 -5.09 -8.23
C ARG A 70 8.60 -3.62 -8.65
N VAL A 71 8.70 -2.70 -7.70
CA VAL A 71 8.65 -1.26 -7.98
C VAL A 71 10.09 -0.74 -8.12
N PRO A 72 10.51 -0.24 -9.30
CA PRO A 72 11.92 0.03 -9.58
C PRO A 72 12.62 0.96 -8.59
N ARG A 73 11.88 1.91 -8.01
CA ARG A 73 12.39 2.92 -7.06
C ARG A 73 11.74 2.82 -5.68
N ALA A 74 11.34 1.62 -5.28
CA ALA A 74 10.79 1.40 -3.96
C ALA A 74 11.87 1.18 -2.90
N ARG A 75 11.54 1.63 -1.68
CA ARG A 75 12.25 1.30 -0.45
C ARG A 75 11.26 0.68 0.50
N LEU A 76 11.66 -0.41 1.17
CA LEU A 76 10.88 -1.05 2.22
C LEU A 76 11.45 -0.69 3.59
N VAL A 77 10.60 -0.24 4.50
CA VAL A 77 10.95 -0.04 5.91
C VAL A 77 9.94 -0.79 6.78
N THR A 78 10.45 -1.53 7.77
CA THR A 78 9.60 -2.25 8.72
C THR A 78 9.57 -1.52 10.06
N VAL A 79 8.38 -1.13 10.51
CA VAL A 79 8.10 -0.62 11.85
C VAL A 79 7.26 -1.69 12.55
N PRO A 80 7.75 -2.38 13.60
CA PRO A 80 7.08 -3.52 14.21
C PRO A 80 5.89 -3.11 15.08
N ALA A 81 4.86 -2.53 14.47
CA ALA A 81 3.67 -1.96 15.11
C ALA A 81 2.35 -2.62 14.67
N GLY A 82 2.44 -3.75 13.96
CA GLY A 82 1.28 -4.46 13.42
C GLY A 82 0.68 -3.79 12.19
N HIS A 83 -0.55 -4.16 11.82
CA HIS A 83 -1.13 -3.76 10.54
C HIS A 83 -1.31 -2.23 10.38
N LEU A 84 -1.81 -1.58 11.42
CA LEU A 84 -2.12 -0.14 11.40
C LEU A 84 -0.94 0.68 11.94
N VAL A 85 0.23 0.59 11.32
CA VAL A 85 1.48 1.23 11.79
C VAL A 85 1.27 2.70 12.16
N HIS A 86 0.59 3.46 11.30
CA HIS A 86 0.28 4.88 11.50
C HIS A 86 -0.59 5.18 12.72
N ARG A 87 -1.46 4.23 13.12
CA ARG A 87 -2.33 4.36 14.30
C ARG A 87 -1.64 3.86 15.56
N THR A 88 -0.96 2.71 15.48
CA THR A 88 -0.32 2.07 16.63
C THR A 88 0.96 2.80 17.06
N SER A 89 1.75 3.28 16.10
CA SER A 89 3.01 4.00 16.36
C SER A 89 3.15 5.22 15.46
N PRO A 90 2.32 6.26 15.68
CA PRO A 90 2.28 7.44 14.80
C PRO A 90 3.62 8.17 14.73
N ARG A 91 4.38 8.26 15.84
CA ARG A 91 5.71 8.89 15.84
C ARG A 91 6.69 8.12 14.96
N ALA A 92 6.83 6.82 15.16
CA ALA A 92 7.73 6.00 14.34
C ALA A 92 7.32 5.97 12.87
N PHE A 93 6.03 6.02 12.56
CA PHE A 93 5.55 6.17 11.19
C PHE A 93 6.00 7.51 10.57
N LEU A 94 5.84 8.62 11.29
CA LEU A 94 6.25 9.95 10.82
C LEU A 94 7.78 10.06 10.65
N ASP A 95 8.56 9.44 11.53
CA ASP A 95 10.03 9.41 11.44
C ASP A 95 10.51 8.77 10.13
N VAL A 96 9.73 7.85 9.56
CA VAL A 96 10.03 7.20 8.27
C VAL A 96 9.47 7.99 7.09
N VAL A 97 8.23 8.47 7.20
CA VAL A 97 7.51 9.11 6.07
C VAL A 97 7.99 10.54 5.80
N LEU A 98 8.24 11.35 6.83
CA LEU A 98 8.62 12.76 6.64
C LEU A 98 9.94 12.93 5.88
N PRO A 99 11.02 12.18 6.19
CA PRO A 99 12.24 12.27 5.39
C PRO A 99 12.03 11.84 3.93
N PHE A 100 11.17 10.86 3.67
CA PHE A 100 10.86 10.43 2.30
C PHE A 100 10.15 11.54 1.51
N LEU A 101 9.12 12.17 2.08
CA LEU A 101 8.38 13.24 1.42
C LEU A 101 9.24 14.49 1.16
N ARG A 102 10.11 14.85 2.12
CA ARG A 102 11.02 16.00 1.98
C ARG A 102 12.04 15.81 0.85
N ARG A 103 12.51 14.59 0.61
CA ARG A 103 13.42 14.28 -0.51
C ARG A 103 12.72 14.37 -1.87
N GLY A 104 11.46 13.97 -1.95
CA GLY A 104 10.65 14.13 -3.16
C GLY A 104 10.43 15.61 -3.53
N ALA A 105 10.21 16.46 -2.53
CA ALA A 105 10.08 17.91 -2.73
C ALA A 105 11.37 18.57 -3.24
N ALA A 106 12.54 18.09 -2.81
CA ALA A 106 13.84 18.62 -3.23
C ALA A 106 14.21 18.30 -4.70
N GLY A 107 13.58 17.28 -5.31
CA GLY A 107 13.73 16.96 -6.73
C GLY A 107 12.85 17.80 -7.67
N CYS A 108 11.89 18.55 -7.11
CA CYS A 108 11.03 19.48 -7.83
C CYS A 108 11.54 20.92 -7.67
N VAL A 109 12.79 21.21 -8.07
CA VAL A 109 13.18 22.60 -8.31
C VAL A 109 12.57 23.01 -9.65
N ALA A 110 11.65 23.98 -9.63
CA ALA A 110 11.11 24.58 -10.84
C ALA A 110 12.27 25.21 -11.66
N PRO A 111 12.24 25.14 -13.00
CA PRO A 111 13.24 25.82 -13.81
C PRO A 111 13.20 27.33 -13.53
N ASP A 112 14.39 27.95 -13.50
CA ASP A 112 14.55 29.39 -13.38
C ASP A 112 13.80 30.09 -14.53
N PRO A 113 12.88 31.04 -14.26
CA PRO A 113 12.17 31.78 -15.30
C PRO A 113 13.06 32.74 -16.11
N SER A 114 14.37 32.75 -15.90
CA SER A 114 15.33 33.60 -16.61
C SER A 114 16.20 32.78 -17.57
N GLY A 115 15.68 32.48 -18.76
CA GLY A 115 16.41 31.85 -19.87
C GLY A 115 15.80 32.18 -21.22
#